data_AF-A0A813QSG9-F1
#
_entry.id   AF-A0A813QSG9-F1
#
_cell.length_a   1.000
_cell.length_b   1.000
_cell.length_c   1.000
_cell.angle_alpha   90.00
_cell.angle_beta   90.00
_cell.angle_gamma   90.00
#
_symmetry.space_group_name_H-M   'P 1'
#
loop_
_entity.id
_entity.type
_entity.pdbx_description
1 polymer ?
#
loop_
_entity_poly.entity_id
_entity_poly.type
_entity_poly.pdbx_seq_one_letter_code
_entity_poly.pdbx_strand_id
1 'polypeptide(L)'
;MGRIYTGLRTIIQLKKNWIPIINQMIYAYATTKNSSGWKEIAAHHPKIELFSRQKKSNMIPWGQLRYMPKSWYETSNYSRNTIDLQSGLWCFQCSLQNNHQTIELFFKFVLPVISKDILYLELLEEKSLHSELYKMKNGKIVQTQIGTYLYDPEYHDEYQ
;
A
#
# COMPACT_ATOMS: atom_id res chain seq x y z
N MET A 1 11.24 -14.24 -17.36
CA MET A 1 11.03 -14.21 -15.88
C MET A 1 9.55 -13.96 -15.62
N GLY A 2 8.88 -14.88 -14.91
CA GLY A 2 7.47 -14.70 -14.52
C GLY A 2 7.29 -13.45 -13.65
N ARG A 3 6.16 -12.78 -13.78
CA ARG A 3 5.88 -11.53 -13.07
C ARG A 3 5.48 -11.87 -11.63
N ILE A 4 6.35 -11.60 -10.65
CA ILE A 4 6.09 -11.86 -9.22
C ILE A 4 5.24 -10.71 -8.66
N TYR A 5 4.12 -11.03 -8.01
CA TYR A 5 3.34 -10.06 -7.27
C TYR A 5 3.85 -9.89 -5.85
N THR A 6 3.75 -8.65 -5.36
CA THR A 6 4.02 -8.31 -3.98
C THR A 6 2.79 -7.60 -3.42
N GLY A 7 2.27 -8.13 -2.32
CA GLY A 7 1.20 -7.53 -1.55
C GLY A 7 1.71 -6.50 -0.58
N LEU A 8 0.91 -5.46 -0.38
CA LEU A 8 1.11 -4.41 0.60
C LEU A 8 -0.19 -4.25 1.40
N ARG A 9 -0.11 -4.40 2.72
CA ARG A 9 -1.24 -4.26 3.65
C ARG A 9 -0.90 -3.28 4.76
N THR A 10 -1.76 -2.28 4.99
CA THR A 10 -1.39 -1.11 5.80
C THR A 10 -2.51 -0.59 6.70
N ILE A 11 -2.09 -0.04 7.85
CA ILE A 11 -2.85 0.89 8.70
C ILE A 11 -1.89 2.03 9.07
N ILE A 12 -2.15 3.20 8.50
CA ILE A 12 -1.28 4.37 8.63
C ILE A 12 -2.02 5.46 9.39
N GLN A 13 -1.38 6.02 10.41
CA GLN A 13 -1.84 7.24 11.03
C GLN A 13 -1.30 8.43 10.24
N LEU A 14 -2.18 9.15 9.54
CA LEU A 14 -1.78 10.31 8.75
C LEU A 14 -1.44 11.52 9.63
N LYS A 15 -0.56 12.39 9.13
CA LYS A 15 -0.42 13.77 9.63
C LYS A 15 -1.72 14.54 9.31
N LYS A 16 -2.14 15.43 10.22
CA LYS A 16 -3.42 16.13 10.14
C LYS A 16 -3.66 16.83 8.79
N ASN A 17 -2.63 17.48 8.24
CA ASN A 17 -2.72 18.19 6.97
C ASN A 17 -2.83 17.27 5.73
N TRP A 18 -2.54 15.97 5.87
CA TRP A 18 -2.64 14.99 4.79
C TRP A 18 -3.99 14.26 4.74
N ILE A 19 -4.78 14.29 5.82
CA ILE A 19 -6.11 13.68 5.89
C ILE A 19 -7.03 14.16 4.75
N PRO A 20 -7.26 15.47 4.53
CA PRO A 20 -8.15 15.92 3.46
C PRO A 20 -7.63 15.55 2.06
N ILE A 21 -6.31 15.55 1.86
CA ILE A 21 -5.68 15.20 0.57
C ILE A 21 -5.91 13.74 0.23
N ILE A 22 -5.64 12.83 1.18
CA ILE A 22 -5.87 11.40 0.98
C ILE A 22 -7.36 11.10 0.82
N ASN A 23 -8.23 11.76 1.60
CA ASN A 23 -9.68 11.62 1.44
C ASN A 23 -10.16 12.03 0.04
N GLN A 24 -9.68 13.16 -0.48
CA GLN A 24 -10.00 13.62 -1.83
C GLN A 24 -9.51 12.62 -2.89
N MET A 25 -8.30 12.09 -2.74
CA MET A 25 -7.75 11.05 -3.62
C MET A 25 -8.63 9.79 -3.64
N ILE A 26 -9.09 9.33 -2.48
CA ILE A 26 -10.00 8.18 -2.35
C ILE A 26 -11.35 8.48 -3.03
N TYR A 27 -11.94 9.63 -2.73
CA TYR A 27 -13.23 10.05 -3.27
C TYR A 27 -13.20 10.17 -4.80
N ALA A 28 -12.17 10.81 -5.36
CA ALA A 28 -12.04 11.00 -6.79
C ALA A 28 -11.89 9.67 -7.56
N TYR A 29 -11.13 8.72 -7.01
CA TYR A 29 -11.05 7.37 -7.59
C TYR A 29 -12.41 6.66 -7.54
N ALA A 30 -13.16 6.80 -6.45
CA ALA A 30 -14.47 6.16 -6.31
C ALA A 30 -15.49 6.68 -7.34
N THR A 31 -15.50 7.99 -7.61
CA THR A 31 -16.49 8.65 -8.47
C THR A 31 -16.14 8.62 -9.95
N THR A 32 -14.87 8.83 -10.29
CA THR A 32 -14.46 8.97 -11.71
C THR A 32 -13.87 7.68 -12.28
N LYS A 33 -13.54 6.70 -11.43
CA LYS A 33 -12.66 5.57 -11.75
C LYS A 33 -11.32 6.00 -12.34
N ASN A 34 -11.02 7.30 -12.30
CA ASN A 34 -9.83 7.90 -12.83
C ASN A 34 -8.98 8.32 -11.64
N SER A 35 -7.75 7.82 -11.60
CA SER A 35 -6.83 8.18 -10.53
C SER A 35 -6.28 9.58 -10.83
N SER A 36 -6.93 10.61 -10.31
CA SER A 36 -6.23 11.80 -9.79
C SER A 36 -5.29 11.36 -8.65
N GLY A 37 -4.31 10.55 -9.03
CA GLY A 37 -3.49 9.77 -8.12
C GLY A 37 -2.32 10.60 -7.63
N TRP A 38 -1.19 9.93 -7.44
CA TRP A 38 0.01 10.57 -6.91
C TRP A 38 0.55 11.72 -7.76
N LYS A 39 0.26 11.74 -9.07
CA LYS A 39 0.72 12.80 -9.98
C LYS A 39 0.09 14.16 -9.65
N GLU A 40 -1.20 14.20 -9.35
CA GLU A 40 -1.90 15.44 -9.01
C GLU A 40 -1.46 15.95 -7.65
N ILE A 41 -1.35 15.04 -6.66
CA ILE A 41 -0.83 15.37 -5.34
C ILE A 41 0.60 15.93 -5.46
N ALA A 42 1.45 15.33 -6.30
CA ALA A 42 2.83 15.78 -6.48
C ALA A 42 2.94 17.20 -7.06
N ALA A 43 1.95 17.67 -7.83
CA ALA A 43 1.94 19.04 -8.36
C ALA A 43 1.95 20.10 -7.24
N HIS A 44 1.39 19.77 -6.07
CA HIS A 44 1.36 20.63 -4.90
C HIS A 44 2.31 20.17 -3.78
N HIS A 45 2.87 18.96 -3.90
CA HIS A 45 3.75 18.34 -2.91
C HIS A 45 5.00 17.72 -3.57
N PRO A 46 6.03 18.54 -3.88
CA PRO A 46 7.19 18.09 -4.65
C PRO A 46 8.00 16.97 -3.96
N LYS A 47 7.89 16.84 -2.64
CA LYS A 47 8.57 15.76 -1.87
C LYS A 47 8.17 14.35 -2.32
N ILE A 48 7.00 14.17 -2.93
CA ILE A 48 6.52 12.86 -3.41
C ILE A 48 6.61 12.70 -4.93
N GLU A 49 7.18 13.67 -5.65
CA GLU A 49 7.21 13.71 -7.11
C GLU A 49 7.95 12.51 -7.73
N LEU A 50 9.07 12.09 -7.12
CA LEU A 50 9.83 10.93 -7.60
C LEU A 50 9.00 9.65 -7.59
N PHE A 51 8.12 9.50 -6.60
CA PHE A 51 7.20 8.38 -6.53
C PHE A 51 6.05 8.52 -7.54
N SER A 52 5.49 9.72 -7.71
CA SER A 52 4.33 9.92 -8.60
C SER A 52 4.63 9.56 -10.06
N ARG A 53 5.89 9.71 -10.48
CA ARG A 53 6.39 9.36 -11.82
C ARG A 53 6.52 7.85 -12.07
N GLN A 54 6.44 7.01 -11.04
CA GLN A 54 6.54 5.56 -11.20
C GLN A 54 5.37 5.00 -12.00
N LYS A 55 5.65 4.09 -12.94
CA LYS A 55 4.65 3.49 -13.84
C LYS A 55 3.48 2.84 -13.09
N LYS A 56 3.74 2.31 -11.90
CA LYS A 56 2.77 1.61 -11.06
C LYS A 56 2.41 2.37 -9.78
N SER A 57 2.72 3.66 -9.67
CA SER A 57 2.38 4.47 -8.49
C SER A 57 0.89 4.41 -8.18
N ASN A 58 0.03 4.50 -9.20
CA ASN A 58 -1.43 4.40 -9.07
C ASN A 58 -1.95 2.98 -8.75
N MET A 59 -1.08 1.98 -8.61
CA MET A 59 -1.46 0.67 -8.05
C MET A 59 -1.42 0.70 -6.51
N ILE A 60 -0.85 1.73 -5.90
CA ILE A 60 -0.94 1.96 -4.46
C ILE A 60 -1.87 3.16 -4.28
N PRO A 61 -2.99 3.07 -3.57
CA PRO A 61 -3.52 1.92 -2.83
C PRO A 61 -4.49 1.00 -3.62
N TRP A 62 -4.64 1.15 -4.95
CA TRP A 62 -5.79 0.58 -5.69
C TRP A 62 -5.55 -0.73 -6.44
N GLY A 63 -4.34 -1.28 -6.41
CA GLY A 63 -3.99 -2.52 -7.09
C GLY A 63 -4.81 -3.68 -6.53
N GLN A 64 -5.44 -4.46 -7.40
CA GLN A 64 -6.18 -5.65 -6.98
C GLN A 64 -5.25 -6.60 -6.20
N LEU A 65 -5.76 -7.23 -5.15
CA LEU A 65 -5.06 -8.34 -4.52
C LEU A 65 -5.04 -9.51 -5.49
N ARG A 66 -3.84 -9.91 -5.92
CA ARG A 66 -3.60 -11.07 -6.77
C ARG A 66 -2.59 -11.96 -6.07
N TYR A 67 -2.89 -13.25 -6.02
CA TYR A 67 -2.01 -14.27 -5.46
C TYR A 67 -1.60 -14.01 -4.00
N MET A 68 -2.50 -13.38 -3.23
CA MET A 68 -2.32 -13.18 -1.79
C MET A 68 -3.04 -14.28 -1.00
N PRO A 69 -2.66 -14.56 0.25
CA PRO A 69 -3.35 -15.55 1.08
C PRO A 69 -4.81 -15.18 1.29
N LYS A 70 -5.67 -16.20 1.43
CA LYS A 70 -7.11 -16.05 1.70
C LYS A 70 -7.40 -15.09 2.86
N SER A 71 -6.58 -15.17 3.91
CA SER A 71 -6.67 -14.29 5.09
C SER A 71 -6.63 -12.81 4.76
N TRP A 72 -6.01 -12.37 3.65
CA TRP A 72 -6.02 -10.98 3.22
C TRP A 72 -7.36 -10.55 2.60
N TYR A 73 -8.11 -11.48 2.00
CA TYR A 73 -9.43 -11.23 1.45
C TYR A 73 -10.53 -11.27 2.52
N GLU A 74 -10.37 -12.16 3.50
CA GLU A 74 -11.35 -12.36 4.59
C GLU A 74 -11.24 -11.29 5.68
N THR A 75 -10.11 -10.58 5.79
CA THR A 75 -9.97 -9.54 6.80
C THR A 75 -10.74 -8.26 6.44
N SER A 76 -11.90 -8.07 7.08
CA SER A 76 -12.75 -6.88 6.93
C SER A 76 -12.05 -5.57 7.29
N ASN A 77 -11.13 -5.58 8.27
CA ASN A 77 -10.39 -4.40 8.74
C ASN A 77 -9.48 -3.75 7.68
N TYR A 78 -9.10 -4.50 6.65
CA TYR A 78 -8.28 -4.04 5.53
C TYR A 78 -9.06 -4.00 4.21
N SER A 79 -10.34 -4.42 4.25
CA SER A 79 -11.19 -4.43 3.08
C SER A 79 -11.54 -2.99 2.69
N ARG A 80 -11.01 -2.58 1.54
CA ARG A 80 -11.16 -1.25 0.90
C ARG A 80 -10.22 -0.18 1.45
N ASN A 81 -9.59 0.51 0.50
CA ASN A 81 -8.93 1.79 0.69
C ASN A 81 -9.91 2.79 1.35
N THR A 82 -9.74 3.02 2.65
CA THR A 82 -10.67 3.75 3.51
C THR A 82 -9.92 4.66 4.48
N ILE A 83 -10.53 5.79 4.84
CA ILE A 83 -9.97 6.74 5.79
C ILE A 83 -11.02 7.11 6.84
N ASP A 84 -10.64 7.07 8.10
CA ASP A 84 -11.39 7.70 9.19
C ASP A 84 -10.94 9.16 9.31
N LEU A 85 -11.86 10.09 9.07
CA LEU A 85 -11.59 11.53 9.06
C LEU A 85 -11.34 12.12 10.46
N GLN A 86 -11.85 11.47 11.51
CA GLN A 86 -11.66 11.92 12.88
C GLN A 86 -10.30 11.49 13.42
N SER A 87 -9.97 10.20 13.28
CA SER A 87 -8.69 9.69 13.77
C SER A 87 -7.54 9.96 12.80
N GLY A 88 -7.81 10.04 11.50
CA GLY A 88 -6.78 10.11 10.45
C GLY A 88 -6.15 8.75 10.12
N LEU A 89 -6.79 7.65 10.53
CA LEU A 89 -6.37 6.31 10.17
C LEU A 89 -6.75 6.01 8.72
N TRP A 90 -5.74 5.70 7.92
CA TRP A 90 -5.87 5.30 6.53
C TRP A 90 -5.50 3.82 6.40
N CYS A 91 -6.47 3.01 5.97
CA CYS A 91 -6.34 1.57 5.82
C CYS A 91 -6.47 1.21 4.34
N PHE A 92 -5.52 0.44 3.82
CA PHE A 92 -5.64 -0.13 2.48
C PHE A 92 -4.80 -1.39 2.33
N GLN A 93 -5.15 -2.15 1.31
CA GLN A 93 -4.36 -3.27 0.82
C GLN A 93 -4.37 -3.29 -0.71
N CYS A 94 -3.22 -3.61 -1.30
CA CYS A 94 -3.08 -3.75 -2.74
C CYS A 94 -1.98 -4.74 -3.09
N SER A 95 -1.99 -5.23 -4.33
CA SER A 95 -0.84 -5.95 -4.87
C SER A 95 -0.44 -5.40 -6.24
N LEU A 96 0.84 -5.53 -6.56
CA LEU A 96 1.39 -5.14 -7.85
C LEU A 96 2.63 -5.98 -8.15
N GLN A 97 2.95 -6.17 -9.43
CA GLN A 97 4.24 -6.77 -9.77
C GLN A 97 5.32 -5.73 -9.52
N ASN A 98 6.13 -5.96 -8.48
CA ASN A 98 7.01 -4.95 -7.90
C ASN A 98 8.41 -4.92 -8.54
N ASN A 99 8.55 -5.35 -9.80
CA ASN A 99 9.84 -5.43 -10.52
C ASN A 99 10.61 -4.09 -10.62
N HIS A 100 9.95 -2.95 -10.36
CA HIS A 100 10.54 -1.62 -10.41
C HIS A 100 10.64 -0.96 -9.02
N GLN A 101 10.62 -1.76 -7.95
CA GLN A 101 10.76 -1.30 -6.58
C GLN A 101 9.73 -0.20 -6.19
N THR A 102 8.51 -0.29 -6.74
CA THR A 102 7.50 0.75 -6.54
C THR A 102 7.07 0.84 -5.08
N ILE A 103 6.98 -0.29 -4.37
CA ILE A 103 6.63 -0.31 -2.94
C ILE A 103 7.74 0.31 -2.08
N GLU A 104 9.00 0.02 -2.40
CA GLU A 104 10.18 0.53 -1.72
C GLU A 104 10.30 2.05 -1.94
N LEU A 105 10.01 2.52 -3.15
CA LEU A 105 9.92 3.96 -3.45
C LEU A 105 8.76 4.63 -2.70
N PHE A 106 7.62 3.95 -2.52
CA PHE A 106 6.54 4.43 -1.68
C PHE A 106 6.99 4.56 -0.21
N PHE A 107 7.72 3.57 0.31
CA PHE A 107 8.27 3.59 1.68
C PHE A 107 9.31 4.69 1.85
N LYS A 108 10.11 4.97 0.82
CA LYS A 108 11.17 5.98 0.88
C LYS A 108 10.64 7.40 0.73
N PHE A 109 9.73 7.64 -0.21
CA PHE A 109 9.37 8.99 -0.64
C PHE A 109 8.00 9.44 -0.19
N VAL A 110 7.06 8.53 0.11
CA VAL A 110 5.70 8.90 0.48
C VAL A 110 5.45 8.72 1.98
N LEU A 111 5.66 7.52 2.52
CA LEU A 111 5.30 7.22 3.91
C LEU A 111 5.93 8.20 4.93
N PRO A 112 7.23 8.55 4.88
CA PRO A 112 7.84 9.55 5.76
C PRO A 112 7.19 10.94 5.68
N VAL A 113 6.67 11.29 4.50
CA VAL A 113 6.09 12.61 4.23
C VAL A 113 4.69 12.69 4.81
N ILE A 114 3.86 11.68 4.59
CA ILE A 114 2.42 11.74 4.91
C ILE A 114 2.08 11.17 6.29
N SER A 115 2.87 10.23 6.80
CA SER A 115 2.53 9.46 8.00
C SER A 115 3.03 10.16 9.26
N LYS A 116 2.15 10.28 10.25
CA LYS A 116 2.52 10.58 11.64
C LYS A 116 3.08 9.31 12.29
N ASP A 117 2.43 8.18 12.07
CA ASP A 117 2.87 6.87 12.59
C ASP A 117 2.37 5.73 11.69
N ILE A 118 2.90 4.53 11.90
CA ILE A 118 2.52 3.30 11.19
C ILE A 118 2.12 2.26 12.23
N LEU A 119 0.82 1.96 12.26
CA LEU A 119 0.26 0.98 13.18
C LEU A 119 0.43 -0.44 12.63
N TYR A 120 0.32 -0.58 11.30
CA TYR A 120 0.55 -1.83 10.60
C TYR A 120 1.09 -1.56 9.21
N LEU A 121 2.15 -2.25 8.82
CA LEU A 121 2.70 -2.22 7.46
C LEU A 121 3.36 -3.56 7.17
N GLU A 122 2.75 -4.30 6.26
CA GLU A 122 3.20 -5.62 5.86
C GLU A 122 3.44 -5.67 4.35
N LEU A 123 4.57 -6.29 3.99
CA LEU A 123 4.92 -6.67 2.63
C LEU A 123 4.89 -8.19 2.54
N LEU A 124 4.27 -8.74 1.49
CA LEU A 124 4.22 -10.18 1.26
C LEU A 124 4.59 -10.49 -0.19
N GLU A 125 5.64 -11.28 -0.39
CA GLU A 125 6.02 -11.76 -1.71
C GLU A 125 5.30 -13.07 -2.06
N GLU A 126 4.67 -13.11 -3.23
CA GLU A 126 3.80 -14.20 -3.68
C GLU A 126 4.48 -15.59 -3.62
N LYS A 127 5.68 -15.74 -4.18
CA LYS A 127 6.27 -17.07 -4.40
C LYS A 127 6.96 -17.64 -3.18
N SER A 128 7.75 -16.80 -2.49
CA SER A 128 8.45 -17.24 -1.29
C SER A 128 7.54 -17.25 -0.06
N LEU A 129 6.34 -16.66 -0.15
CA LEU A 129 5.47 -16.41 0.99
C LEU A 129 6.17 -15.64 2.12
N HIS A 130 7.24 -14.91 1.77
CA HIS A 130 8.04 -14.13 2.68
C HIS A 130 7.26 -12.88 3.09
N SER A 131 6.99 -12.76 4.39
CA SER A 131 6.33 -11.62 4.99
C SER A 131 7.33 -10.77 5.77
N GLU A 132 7.25 -9.46 5.58
CA GLU A 132 8.06 -8.48 6.28
C GLU A 132 7.16 -7.43 6.93
N LEU A 133 7.38 -7.18 8.22
CA LEU A 133 6.67 -6.14 8.96
C LEU A 133 7.56 -4.93 9.21
N TYR A 134 6.98 -3.76 9.03
CA TYR A 134 7.67 -2.48 9.08
C TYR A 134 7.05 -1.54 10.09
N LYS A 135 7.86 -0.62 10.63
CA LYS A 135 7.43 0.46 11.53
C LYS A 135 8.10 1.78 11.18
N MET A 136 7.54 2.88 11.68
CA MET A 136 8.18 4.19 11.64
C MET A 136 9.17 4.34 12.81
N LYS A 137 10.44 4.68 12.52
CA LYS A 137 11.44 5.10 13.52
C LYS A 137 12.18 6.34 13.01
N ASN A 138 12.17 7.42 13.80
CA ASN A 138 12.86 8.68 13.47
C ASN A 138 12.53 9.20 12.06
N GLY A 139 11.25 9.12 11.65
CA GLY A 139 10.79 9.55 10.33
C GLY A 139 11.22 8.64 9.18
N LYS A 140 11.74 7.44 9.45
CA LYS A 140 12.12 6.44 8.44
C LYS A 140 11.35 5.15 8.65
N ILE A 141 11.11 4.45 7.54
CA ILE A 141 10.52 3.11 7.55
C ILE A 141 11.64 2.11 7.84
N VAL A 142 11.45 1.27 8.84
CA VAL A 142 12.40 0.23 9.22
C VAL A 142 11.69 -1.11 9.31
N GLN A 143 12.34 -2.16 8.79
CA GLN A 143 11.90 -3.53 8.97
C GLN A 143 12.05 -3.93 10.44
N THR A 144 11.10 -4.71 10.95
CA THR A 144 11.03 -5.08 12.37
C THR A 144 10.85 -6.56 12.60
N GLN A 145 10.16 -7.26 11.69
CA GLN A 145 9.97 -8.70 11.78
C GLN A 145 9.98 -9.31 10.38
N ILE A 146 10.33 -10.58 10.34
CA ILE A 146 10.31 -11.43 9.16
C ILE A 146 9.52 -12.68 9.53
N GLY A 147 8.63 -13.10 8.65
CA GLY A 147 7.89 -14.34 8.76
C GLY A 147 7.74 -15.03 7.41
N THR A 148 7.19 -16.23 7.42
CA THR A 148 6.83 -16.97 6.21
C THR A 148 5.41 -17.46 6.39
N TYR A 149 4.53 -17.15 5.43
CA TYR A 149 3.20 -17.74 5.39
C TYR A 149 3.32 -19.22 5.04
N LEU A 150 2.50 -20.06 5.69
CA LEU A 150 2.38 -21.45 5.28
C LEU A 150 1.64 -21.50 3.95
N TYR A 151 2.17 -22.27 3.00
CA TYR A 151 1.55 -22.50 1.71
C TYR A 151 0.20 -23.21 1.90
N ASP A 152 -0.85 -22.62 1.37
CA ASP A 152 -2.18 -23.21 1.31
C ASP A 152 -2.47 -23.64 -0.15
N PRO A 153 -2.41 -24.95 -0.47
CA PRO A 153 -2.57 -25.46 -1.83
C PRO A 153 -3.94 -25.19 -2.45
N GLU A 154 -4.99 -25.00 -1.65
CA GLU A 154 -6.38 -25.00 -2.14
C GLU A 154 -6.74 -23.78 -3.00
N TYR A 155 -5.91 -22.73 -3.02
CA TYR A 155 -6.27 -21.45 -3.68
C TYR A 155 -5.32 -20.99 -4.79
N HIS A 156 -4.24 -21.72 -5.06
CA HIS A 156 -3.28 -21.31 -6.10
C HIS A 156 -3.74 -21.65 -7.54
N ASP A 157 -4.77 -22.49 -7.66
CA ASP A 157 -5.32 -22.98 -8.95
C ASP A 157 -6.61 -22.26 -9.39
N GLU A 158 -7.30 -21.52 -8.52
CA GLU A 158 -8.59 -20.89 -8.88
C GLU A 158 -8.47 -19.54 -9.63
N TYR A 159 -7.25 -18.99 -9.78
CA TYR A 159 -7.02 -17.68 -10.40
C TYR A 159 -5.89 -17.65 -11.44
N GLN A 160 -5.55 -18.79 -12.04
CA GLN A 160 -4.74 -18.86 -13.28
C GLN A 160 -5.62 -18.61 -14.51
#